data_AF-A0A4Q5YAM0-F1
#
_entry.id   AF-A0A4Q5YAM0-F1
#
_cell.length_a   1.000
_cell.length_b   1.000
_cell.length_c   1.000
_cell.angle_alpha   90.00
_cell.angle_beta   90.00
_cell.angle_gamma   90.00
#
_symmetry.space_group_name_H-M   'P 1'
#
loop_
_entity.id
_entity.type
_entity.pdbx_description
1 polymer ?
#
loop_
_entity_poly.entity_id
_entity_poly.type
_entity_poly.pdbx_seq_one_letter_code
_entity_poly.pdbx_strand_id
1 'polypeptide(L)' 'AQDLVPDRVGMIGGLFFGFAFGMGGIAAAVLGVVADAKGIDFVYSMCSFLPLLGLLAIFLPNLNGLKSN' A
#
# COMPACT_ATOMS: atom_id res chain seq x y z
N ALA A 1 5.28 -10.28 7.40
CA ALA A 1 5.12 -9.14 8.34
C ALA A 1 4.56 -9.56 9.70
N GLN A 2 3.60 -10.50 9.74
CA GLN A 2 2.97 -10.94 11.00
C GLN A 2 3.89 -11.77 11.93
N ASP A 3 4.96 -12.38 11.42
CA ASP A 3 5.99 -13.04 12.24
C ASP A 3 7.09 -12.13 12.81
N LEU A 4 7.08 -10.81 12.50
CA LEU A 4 8.14 -9.91 12.95
C LEU A 4 7.97 -9.47 14.42
N VAL A 5 6.76 -9.57 14.98
CA VAL A 5 6.44 -9.37 16.41
C VAL A 5 5.34 -10.36 16.82
N PRO A 6 5.71 -11.60 17.20
CA PRO A 6 4.77 -12.70 17.42
C PRO A 6 3.76 -12.45 18.56
N ASP A 7 4.05 -11.51 19.46
CA ASP A 7 3.20 -11.18 20.61
C ASP A 7 2.01 -10.24 20.25
N ARG A 8 2.08 -9.53 19.11
CA ARG A 8 1.08 -8.49 18.73
C ARG A 8 0.59 -8.59 17.29
N VAL A 9 0.39 -9.81 16.82
CA VAL A 9 -0.04 -10.13 15.44
C VAL A 9 -1.35 -9.41 15.05
N GLY A 10 -2.31 -9.31 15.98
CA GLY A 10 -3.60 -8.65 15.75
C GLY A 10 -3.51 -7.13 15.64
N MET A 11 -2.64 -6.49 16.43
CA MET A 11 -2.43 -5.03 16.37
C MET A 11 -1.72 -4.64 15.07
N ILE A 12 -0.69 -5.39 14.69
CA ILE A 12 0.04 -5.18 13.43
C ILE A 12 -0.89 -5.43 12.24
N GLY A 13 -1.60 -6.57 12.22
CA GLY A 13 -2.58 -6.88 11.18
C GLY A 13 -3.66 -5.80 11.05
N GLY A 14 -4.25 -5.37 12.17
CA GLY A 14 -5.24 -4.30 12.20
C GLY A 14 -4.73 -2.97 11.64
N LEU A 15 -3.49 -2.59 11.97
CA LEU A 15 -2.87 -1.37 11.44
C LEU A 15 -2.62 -1.46 9.92
N PHE A 16 -2.08 -2.59 9.44
CA PHE A 16 -1.83 -2.79 8.00
C PHE A 16 -3.11 -2.84 7.18
N PHE A 17 -4.08 -3.66 7.59
CA PHE A 17 -5.35 -3.76 6.89
C PHE A 17 -6.16 -2.46 7.00
N GLY A 18 -6.23 -1.86 8.19
CA GLY A 18 -6.92 -0.59 8.40
C GLY A 18 -6.34 0.53 7.55
N PHE A 19 -5.01 0.65 7.48
CA PHE A 19 -4.35 1.64 6.63
C PHE A 19 -4.58 1.36 5.14
N ALA A 20 -4.46 0.11 4.70
CA ALA A 20 -4.68 -0.27 3.30
C ALA A 20 -6.11 0.03 2.84
N PHE A 21 -7.12 -0.34 3.63
CA PHE A 21 -8.53 -0.06 3.31
C PHE A 21 -8.83 1.44 3.40
N GLY A 22 -8.32 2.14 4.41
CA GLY A 22 -8.51 3.59 4.55
C GLY A 22 -7.93 4.36 3.37
N MET A 23 -6.68 4.08 3.01
CA MET A 23 -6.00 4.72 1.88
C MET A 23 -6.66 4.35 0.54
N GLY A 24 -7.10 3.10 0.38
CA GLY A 24 -7.85 2.66 -0.80
C GLY A 24 -9.19 3.37 -0.96
N GLY A 25 -9.94 3.58 0.13
CA GLY A 25 -11.21 4.31 0.11
C GLY A 25 -11.06 5.78 -0.25
N ILE A 26 -10.06 6.46 0.34
CA ILE A 26 -9.76 7.86 0.02
C ILE A 26 -9.30 7.99 -1.44
N ALA A 27 -8.40 7.11 -1.89
CA ALA A 27 -7.92 7.09 -3.27
C ALA A 27 -9.08 6.86 -4.26
N ALA A 28 -10.00 5.92 -3.98
CA ALA A 28 -11.16 5.67 -4.82
C ALA A 28 -12.08 6.89 -4.92
N ALA A 29 -12.34 7.60 -3.81
CA ALA A 29 -13.15 8.81 -3.81
C ALA A 29 -12.50 9.93 -4.67
N VAL A 30 -11.20 10.16 -4.49
CA VAL A 30 -10.46 11.18 -5.25
C VAL A 30 -10.40 10.82 -6.74
N LEU A 31 -10.05 9.57 -7.07
CA LEU A 31 -9.97 9.10 -8.46
C LEU A 31 -11.34 9.08 -9.13
N GLY A 32 -12.43 8.82 -8.40
CA GLY A 32 -13.80 8.94 -8.90
C GLY A 32 -14.10 10.36 -9.38
N VAL A 33 -13.83 11.36 -8.55
CA VAL A 33 -14.01 12.78 -8.93
C VAL A 33 -13.14 13.16 -10.14
N VAL A 34 -11.92 12.64 -10.21
CA VAL A 34 -11.04 12.85 -11.38
C VAL A 34 -11.60 12.16 -12.62
N ALA A 35 -12.17 10.95 -12.49
CA ALA A 35 -12.81 10.24 -13.59
C ALA A 35 -14.02 11.02 -14.14
N ASP A 36 -14.83 11.61 -13.26
CA ASP A 36 -15.98 12.43 -13.65
C ASP A 36 -15.54 13.69 -14.42
N ALA A 37 -14.40 14.29 -14.03
CA ALA A 37 -13.90 15.53 -14.64
C ALA A 37 -13.06 15.32 -15.91
N LYS A 38 -12.30 14.21 -16.01
CA LYS A 38 -11.29 13.96 -17.06
C LYS A 38 -11.51 12.67 -17.85
N GLY A 39 -12.50 11.87 -17.48
CA GLY A 39 -12.78 10.57 -18.08
C GLY A 39 -11.96 9.43 -17.46
N ILE A 40 -12.46 8.21 -17.66
CA ILE A 40 -11.85 6.99 -17.08
C ILE A 40 -10.51 6.63 -17.72
N ASP A 41 -10.30 6.96 -19.01
CA ASP A 41 -9.02 6.75 -19.71
C ASP A 41 -7.85 7.50 -19.04
N PHE A 42 -8.09 8.74 -18.60
CA PHE A 42 -7.07 9.52 -17.89
C PHE A 42 -6.70 8.87 -16.55
N VAL A 43 -7.69 8.38 -15.81
CA VAL A 43 -7.49 7.68 -14.54
C VAL A 43 -6.70 6.39 -14.74
N TYR A 44 -7.03 5.59 -15.76
CA TYR A 44 -6.27 4.38 -16.08
C TYR A 44 -4.81 4.68 -16.43
N SER A 45 -4.58 5.72 -17.24
CA SER A 45 -3.23 6.17 -17.57
C SER A 45 -2.46 6.59 -16.30
N MET A 46 -3.09 7.33 -15.39
CA MET A 46 -2.47 7.71 -14.12
C MET A 46 -2.17 6.50 -13.21
N CYS A 47 -3.12 5.56 -13.09
CA CYS A 47 -2.97 4.32 -12.31
C CYS A 47 -1.89 3.39 -12.87
N SER A 48 -1.60 3.45 -14.17
CA SER A 48 -0.52 2.65 -14.78
C SER A 48 0.87 3.00 -14.24
N PHE A 49 1.04 4.18 -13.62
CA PHE A 49 2.30 4.59 -12.98
C PHE A 49 2.39 4.21 -11.49
N LEU A 50 1.30 3.79 -10.85
CA LEU A 50 1.31 3.35 -9.44
C LEU A 50 2.30 2.19 -9.15
N PRO A 51 2.49 1.19 -10.03
CA PRO A 51 3.50 0.14 -9.83
C PRO A 51 4.92 0.69 -9.71
N LEU A 52 5.22 1.83 -10.34
CA LEU A 52 6.52 2.50 -10.23
C LEU A 52 6.80 2.99 -8.81
N LEU A 53 5.76 3.43 -8.11
CA LEU A 53 5.80 3.77 -6.68
C LEU A 53 6.17 2.54 -5.83
N GLY A 54 5.73 1.34 -6.24
CA GLY A 54 6.11 0.07 -5.62
C GLY A 54 7.59 -0.28 -5.78
N LEU A 55 8.27 0.20 -6.83
CA LEU A 55 9.72 -0.01 -6.99
C LEU A 55 10.53 0.69 -5.89
N LEU A 56 9.99 1.71 -5.23
CA LEU A 56 10.63 2.33 -4.06
C LEU A 56 10.79 1.33 -2.90
N ALA A 57 10.03 0.23 -2.87
CA ALA A 57 10.22 -0.85 -1.91
C ALA A 57 11.57 -1.58 -2.04
N ILE A 58 12.30 -1.41 -3.16
CA ILE A 58 13.67 -1.93 -3.32
C ILE A 58 14.65 -1.29 -2.31
N PHE A 59 14.38 -0.05 -1.88
CA PHE A 59 15.16 0.61 -0.84
C PHE A 59 14.91 0.05 0.56
N LEU A 60 13.92 -0.84 0.73
CA LEU A 60 13.62 -1.41 2.02
C LEU A 60 14.74 -2.39 2.42
N PRO A 61 15.43 -2.15 3.56
CA PRO A 61 16.53 -3.00 3.99
C PRO A 61 16.04 -4.42 4.25
N ASN A 62 16.82 -5.39 3.79
CA ASN A 62 16.48 -6.80 3.87
C ASN A 62 16.55 -7.27 5.33
N LEU A 63 15.40 -7.58 5.95
CA LEU A 63 15.30 -7.99 7.36
C LEU A 63 15.81 -9.42 7.64
N ASN A 64 16.39 -10.10 6.66
CA ASN A 64 16.87 -11.49 6.75
C ASN A 64 18.18 -11.69 7.55
N GLY A 65 18.61 -10.69 8.33
CA GLY A 65 19.86 -10.74 9.11
C GLY A 65 19.72 -11.04 10.62
N LEU A 66 18.51 -11.14 11.18
CA LEU A 66 18.31 -11.32 12.63
C LEU A 66 17.84 -12.74 13.02
N LYS A 67 18.48 -13.76 12.44
CA LYS A 67 18.50 -15.11 13.03
C LYS A 67 19.94 -15.43 13.43
N SER A 68 20.38 -14.84 14.55
CA SER A 68 21.60 -15.26 15.23
C SER A 68 21.25 -15.70 16.65
N ASN A 69 21.23 -17.03 16.80
CA ASN A 69 21.14 -17.82 18.03
C ASN A 69 19.83 -17.75 18.81
#